data_AF-A0A0L6WSA5-F1
#
_entry.id   AF-A0A0L6WSA5-F1
#
_cell.length_a   1.000
_cell.length_b   1.000
_cell.length_c   1.000
_cell.angle_alpha   90.00
_cell.angle_beta   90.00
_cell.angle_gamma   90.00
#
_symmetry.space_group_name_H-M   'P 1'
#
loop_
_entity.id
_entity.type
_entity.pdbx_description
1 polymer ?
#
loop_
_entity_poly.entity_id
_entity_poly.type
_entity_poly.pdbx_seq_one_letter_code
_entity_poly.pdbx_strand_id
1 'polypeptide(L)'
;MVHILGVNLRESHVARVCTQSSFSIPMLIINQYALTSFYGIGHHTAHRLCARLQIHDKCKMKDLSPYQVTALASFLSSPSTSVTPPRYPLASSSDPLKDLKIESELRRMIRENIGHQRMIGSYVGKRHAMHLPVRGQNTQSNAKTAKKLNQLDRY
;
A
#
# COMPACT_ATOMS: atom_id res chain seq x y z
N MET A 1 42.10 4.15 31.23
CA MET A 1 41.78 2.72 31.03
C MET A 1 40.36 2.47 31.52
N VAL A 2 39.37 2.47 30.62
CA VAL A 2 37.98 2.10 30.95
C VAL A 2 37.47 1.19 29.82
N HIS A 3 37.03 0.00 30.21
CA HIS A 3 36.48 -1.05 29.36
C HIS A 3 35.23 -0.57 28.61
N ILE A 4 35.26 -0.64 27.28
CA ILE A 4 34.06 -0.52 26.43
C ILE A 4 33.56 -1.95 26.18
N LEU A 5 32.49 -2.32 26.91
CA LEU A 5 31.71 -3.51 26.60
C LEU A 5 30.98 -3.30 25.28
N GLY A 6 31.11 -4.30 24.41
CA GLY A 6 30.51 -4.32 23.10
C GLY A 6 29.00 -4.14 23.14
N VAL A 7 28.52 -3.23 22.28
CA VAL A 7 27.15 -3.28 21.77
C VAL A 7 27.23 -2.96 20.28
N ASN A 8 26.72 -3.90 19.49
CA ASN A 8 26.64 -3.88 18.03
C ASN A 8 26.13 -2.54 17.51
N LEU A 9 27.01 -1.80 16.84
CA LEU A 9 26.74 -0.50 16.24
C LEU A 9 26.31 -0.67 14.77
N ARG A 10 25.24 -1.43 14.46
CA ARG A 10 24.74 -1.60 13.08
C ARG A 10 23.22 -1.81 12.92
N GLU A 11 22.39 -1.18 13.76
CA GLU A 11 20.92 -1.36 13.61
C GLU A 11 20.07 -0.09 13.73
N SER A 12 20.66 1.09 13.95
CA SER A 12 19.88 2.23 14.47
C SER A 12 19.66 3.45 13.56
N HIS A 13 19.97 3.40 12.25
CA HIS A 13 19.63 4.52 11.34
C HIS A 13 18.53 4.24 10.32
N VAL A 14 18.31 3.00 9.90
CA VAL A 14 17.20 2.65 8.99
C VAL A 14 15.89 2.48 9.77
N ALA A 15 15.95 2.06 11.04
CA ALA A 15 14.77 1.86 11.88
C ALA A 15 14.06 3.17 12.28
N ARG A 16 14.76 4.33 12.30
CA ARG A 16 14.18 5.60 12.78
C ARG A 16 13.32 6.34 11.74
N VAL A 17 13.48 6.08 10.45
CA VAL A 17 12.67 6.77 9.42
C VAL A 17 11.25 6.20 9.36
N CYS A 18 11.03 4.95 9.79
CA CYS A 18 9.72 4.30 9.73
C CYS A 18 8.89 4.38 11.03
N THR A 19 9.42 4.90 12.16
CA THR A 19 8.73 4.85 13.46
C THR A 19 7.59 5.87 13.66
N GLN A 20 7.21 6.64 12.63
CA GLN A 20 5.96 7.41 12.68
C GLN A 20 4.76 6.69 12.06
N SER A 21 4.97 5.55 11.39
CA SER A 21 3.91 4.69 10.89
C SER A 21 3.95 3.37 11.63
N SER A 22 2.84 2.96 12.25
CA SER A 22 2.67 1.74 13.04
C SER A 22 2.83 0.41 12.26
N PHE A 23 3.68 0.36 11.23
CA PHE A 23 3.81 -0.76 10.30
C PHE A 23 5.09 -1.55 10.55
N SER A 24 4.95 -2.67 11.25
CA SER A 24 5.99 -3.70 11.37
C SER A 24 6.01 -4.53 10.09
N ILE A 25 6.93 -4.23 9.16
CA ILE A 25 7.22 -5.11 8.02
C ILE A 25 8.17 -6.20 8.55
N PRO A 26 7.74 -7.49 8.61
CA PRO A 26 8.62 -8.55 9.06
C PRO A 26 9.81 -8.69 8.09
N MET A 27 11.02 -8.42 8.59
CA MET A 27 12.30 -8.42 7.86
C MET A 27 12.67 -9.75 7.17
N LEU A 28 11.89 -10.82 7.32
CA LEU A 28 12.33 -12.19 7.04
C LEU A 28 11.89 -12.76 5.68
N ILE A 29 10.94 -12.17 4.92
CA ILE A 29 10.45 -12.80 3.65
C ILE A 29 10.16 -11.78 2.50
N ILE A 30 11.15 -11.65 1.58
CA ILE A 30 11.17 -11.42 0.10
C ILE A 30 10.52 -10.16 -0.57
N ASN A 31 11.23 -9.63 -1.59
CA ASN A 31 10.80 -8.62 -2.60
C ASN A 31 9.54 -9.02 -3.41
N GLN A 32 8.88 -8.04 -4.02
CA GLN A 32 7.54 -8.08 -4.64
C GLN A 32 6.39 -8.45 -3.67
N TYR A 33 6.48 -9.55 -2.93
CA TYR A 33 5.45 -9.98 -1.97
C TYR A 33 5.36 -9.04 -0.76
N ALA A 34 6.49 -8.53 -0.26
CA ALA A 34 6.48 -7.51 0.78
C ALA A 34 5.76 -6.21 0.36
N LEU A 35 5.74 -5.87 -0.94
CA LEU A 35 4.99 -4.70 -1.41
C LEU A 35 3.48 -4.97 -1.45
N THR A 36 3.05 -6.23 -1.56
CA THR A 36 1.62 -6.59 -1.56
C THR A 36 0.97 -6.58 -0.18
N SER A 37 1.75 -6.44 0.90
CA SER A 37 1.16 -6.20 2.22
C SER A 37 0.58 -4.78 2.34
N PHE A 38 1.05 -3.85 1.52
CA PHE A 38 0.54 -2.48 1.50
C PHE A 38 -0.79 -2.40 0.76
N TYR A 39 -1.75 -1.74 1.39
CA TYR A 39 -3.10 -1.65 0.82
C TYR A 39 -3.10 -0.79 -0.46
N GLY A 40 -3.54 -1.40 -1.57
CA GLY A 40 -3.57 -0.76 -2.89
C GLY A 40 -2.47 -1.21 -3.86
N ILE A 41 -1.48 -1.99 -3.39
CA ILE A 41 -0.40 -2.51 -4.24
C ILE A 41 -0.62 -4.00 -4.53
N GLY A 42 -0.80 -4.35 -5.81
CA GLY A 42 -0.86 -5.72 -6.29
C GLY A 42 0.47 -6.20 -6.89
N HIS A 43 0.49 -7.46 -7.34
CA HIS A 43 1.69 -8.08 -7.92
C HIS A 43 2.23 -7.32 -9.15
N HIS A 44 1.35 -6.84 -10.04
CA HIS A 44 1.74 -6.12 -11.25
C HIS A 44 2.32 -4.73 -10.95
N THR A 45 1.74 -4.00 -10.00
CA THR A 45 2.24 -2.69 -9.58
C THR A 45 3.56 -2.82 -8.84
N ALA A 46 3.70 -3.84 -7.99
CA ALA A 46 4.95 -4.14 -7.30
C ALA A 46 6.09 -4.46 -8.28
N HIS A 47 5.85 -5.32 -9.26
CA HIS A 47 6.85 -5.66 -10.29
C HIS A 47 7.29 -4.42 -11.09
N ARG A 48 6.35 -3.56 -11.47
CA ARG A 48 6.65 -2.30 -12.19
C ARG A 48 7.44 -1.33 -11.32
N LEU A 49 7.20 -1.30 -10.01
CA LEU A 49 7.95 -0.47 -9.06
C LEU A 49 9.38 -0.97 -8.90
N CYS A 50 9.57 -2.30 -8.76
CA CYS A 50 10.89 -2.92 -8.73
C CYS A 50 11.69 -2.63 -10.01
N ALA A 51 11.06 -2.76 -11.18
CA ALA A 51 11.67 -2.44 -12.46
C ALA A 51 12.10 -0.96 -12.54
N ARG A 52 11.27 -0.02 -12.04
CA ARG A 52 11.60 1.42 -12.01
C ARG A 52 12.81 1.73 -11.13
N LEU A 53 12.93 1.06 -10.00
CA LEU A 53 14.00 1.29 -9.01
C LEU A 53 15.24 0.44 -9.27
N GLN A 54 15.26 -0.27 -10.40
CA GLN A 54 16.34 -1.18 -10.79
C GLN A 54 16.61 -2.24 -9.72
N ILE A 55 15.56 -2.70 -9.05
CA ILE A 55 15.62 -3.77 -8.05
C ILE A 55 15.28 -5.08 -8.75
N HIS A 56 16.18 -6.06 -8.64
CA HIS A 56 15.92 -7.40 -9.15
C HIS A 56 14.84 -8.10 -8.31
N ASP A 57 13.89 -8.79 -8.95
CA ASP A 57 12.71 -9.37 -8.29
C ASP A 57 13.06 -10.37 -7.17
N LYS A 58 14.18 -11.09 -7.30
CA LYS A 58 14.66 -12.05 -6.29
C LYS A 58 15.54 -11.44 -5.19
N CYS A 59 15.89 -10.15 -5.29
CA CYS A 59 16.70 -9.46 -4.29
C CYS A 59 15.96 -9.42 -2.94
N LYS A 60 16.65 -9.19 -1.82
CA LYS A 60 16.04 -9.08 -0.49
C LYS A 60 16.17 -7.65 0.01
N MET A 61 15.25 -7.19 0.87
CA MET A 61 15.30 -5.84 1.45
C MET A 61 16.59 -5.55 2.21
N LYS A 62 17.23 -6.56 2.80
CA LYS A 62 18.52 -6.41 3.48
C LYS A 62 19.68 -6.04 2.54
N ASP A 63 19.56 -6.37 1.27
CA ASP A 63 20.61 -6.19 0.26
C ASP A 63 20.38 -4.91 -0.57
N LEU A 64 19.35 -4.12 -0.22
CA LEU A 64 19.01 -2.87 -0.89
C LEU A 64 19.95 -1.74 -0.46
N SER A 65 20.36 -0.92 -1.43
CA SER A 65 21.10 0.31 -1.14
C SER A 65 20.23 1.28 -0.33
N PRO A 66 20.79 2.04 0.62
CA PRO A 66 20.05 3.05 1.37
C PRO A 66 19.35 4.05 0.44
N TYR A 67 19.93 4.36 -0.72
CA TYR A 67 19.31 5.19 -1.75
C TYR A 67 18.00 4.58 -2.28
N GLN A 68 17.99 3.27 -2.54
CA GLN A 68 16.82 2.55 -3.03
C GLN A 68 15.71 2.51 -1.97
N VAL A 69 16.09 2.41 -0.69
CA VAL A 69 15.13 2.48 0.44
C VAL A 69 14.50 3.87 0.52
N THR A 70 15.29 4.94 0.41
CA THR A 70 14.77 6.32 0.40
C THR A 70 13.87 6.59 -0.82
N ALA A 71 14.24 6.07 -2.00
CA ALA A 71 13.43 6.18 -3.21
C ALA A 71 12.10 5.41 -3.09
N LEU A 72 12.11 4.21 -2.49
CA LEU A 72 10.89 3.45 -2.18
C LEU A 72 10.00 4.21 -1.20
N ALA A 73 10.55 4.70 -0.09
CA ALA A 73 9.79 5.39 0.93
C ALA A 73 9.15 6.69 0.42
N SER A 74 9.90 7.48 -0.36
CA SER A 74 9.36 8.68 -1.01
C SER A 74 8.26 8.36 -2.01
N PHE A 75 8.40 7.29 -2.80
CA PHE A 75 7.35 6.84 -3.72
C PHE A 75 6.08 6.38 -3.00
N LEU A 76 6.21 5.64 -1.89
CA LEU A 76 5.06 5.19 -1.08
C LEU A 76 4.36 6.36 -0.37
N SER A 77 5.11 7.39 0.02
CA SER A 77 4.55 8.59 0.64
C SER A 77 3.90 9.53 -0.38
N SER A 78 4.37 9.56 -1.62
CA SER A 78 3.86 10.42 -2.70
C SER A 78 4.21 9.86 -4.08
N PRO A 79 3.33 9.04 -4.69
CA PRO A 79 3.61 8.40 -5.99
C PRO A 79 3.65 9.39 -7.16
N SER A 80 3.02 10.55 -6.98
CA SER A 80 2.94 11.66 -7.95
C SER A 80 4.29 12.32 -8.26
N THR A 81 5.29 12.17 -7.37
CA THR A 81 6.56 12.91 -7.41
C THR A 81 7.67 12.15 -8.17
N SER A 82 7.39 10.97 -8.71
CA SER A 82 8.43 10.19 -9.40
C SER A 82 8.88 10.86 -10.71
N VAL A 83 10.20 11.03 -10.85
CA VAL A 83 10.85 11.49 -12.08
C VAL A 83 10.41 10.57 -13.21
N THR A 84 9.66 11.13 -14.16
CA THR A 84 9.18 10.39 -15.33
C THR A 84 10.40 10.01 -16.18
N PRO A 85 10.62 8.73 -16.50
CA PRO A 85 11.73 8.35 -17.38
C PRO A 85 11.54 9.02 -18.76
N PRO A 86 12.63 9.32 -19.49
CA PRO A 86 12.54 9.92 -20.81
C PRO A 86 11.71 9.02 -21.74
N ARG A 87 10.63 9.59 -22.29
CA ARG A 87 9.69 8.90 -23.17
C ARG A 87 10.39 8.45 -24.46
N TYR A 88 10.33 7.15 -24.76
CA TYR A 88 10.43 6.67 -26.14
C TYR A 88 9.07 6.82 -26.84
N PRO A 89 9.04 7.18 -28.14
CA PRO A 89 7.81 7.54 -28.87
C PRO A 89 6.74 6.44 -29.00
N LEU A 90 7.00 5.19 -28.60
CA LEU A 90 6.07 4.06 -28.74
C LEU A 90 5.35 3.65 -27.43
N ALA A 91 5.61 4.29 -26.29
CA ALA A 91 4.96 3.94 -25.03
C ALA A 91 3.63 4.69 -24.83
N SER A 92 2.60 4.00 -24.31
CA SER A 92 1.30 4.62 -23.99
C SER A 92 1.45 5.83 -23.07
N SER A 93 0.60 6.83 -23.27
CA SER A 93 0.78 8.19 -22.73
C SER A 93 0.70 8.30 -21.20
N SER A 94 0.18 7.32 -20.49
CA SER A 94 -0.05 7.37 -19.04
C SER A 94 0.78 6.33 -18.31
N ASP A 95 1.72 6.79 -17.49
CA ASP A 95 2.41 5.93 -16.52
C ASP A 95 1.40 5.48 -15.45
N PRO A 96 1.06 4.18 -15.37
CA PRO A 96 0.03 3.70 -14.44
C PRO A 96 0.50 3.69 -12.98
N LEU A 97 1.75 4.09 -12.72
CA LEU A 97 2.31 4.23 -11.39
C LEU A 97 2.11 5.64 -10.81
N LYS A 98 1.80 6.62 -11.66
CA LYS A 98 1.74 8.04 -11.27
C LYS A 98 0.48 8.38 -10.47
N ASP A 99 -0.64 7.72 -10.78
CA ASP A 99 -1.94 8.00 -10.17
C ASP A 99 -2.34 6.97 -9.10
N LEU A 100 -1.39 6.16 -8.63
CA LEU A 100 -1.66 5.16 -7.60
C LEU A 100 -1.98 5.84 -6.27
N LYS A 101 -3.11 5.48 -5.66
CA LYS A 101 -3.44 5.87 -4.28
C LYS A 101 -3.07 4.71 -3.35
N ILE A 102 -2.32 4.99 -2.30
CA ILE A 102 -1.76 3.96 -1.42
C ILE A 102 -2.27 4.16 0.01
N GLU A 103 -2.48 3.06 0.73
CA GLU A 103 -2.72 3.01 2.17
C GLU A 103 -3.77 4.02 2.66
N SER A 104 -3.35 5.07 3.36
CA SER A 104 -4.22 6.01 4.07
C SER A 104 -5.10 6.81 3.12
N GLU A 105 -4.58 7.22 1.96
CA GLU A 105 -5.33 8.00 0.97
C GLU A 105 -6.40 7.14 0.30
N LEU A 106 -6.04 5.92 -0.11
CA LEU A 106 -6.98 4.98 -0.73
C LEU A 106 -8.12 4.62 0.24
N ARG A 107 -7.78 4.36 1.51
CA ARG A 107 -8.75 4.08 2.58
C ARG A 107 -9.67 5.28 2.86
N ARG A 108 -9.12 6.49 2.92
CA ARG A 108 -9.89 7.72 3.09
C ARG A 108 -10.89 7.93 1.95
N MET A 109 -10.42 7.81 0.71
CA MET A 109 -11.28 7.96 -0.47
C MET A 109 -12.42 6.94 -0.49
N ILE A 110 -12.16 5.68 -0.13
CA ILE A 110 -13.22 4.65 -0.03
C ILE A 110 -14.26 5.02 1.04
N ARG A 111 -13.82 5.48 2.22
CA ARG A 111 -14.72 5.91 3.30
C ARG A 111 -15.55 7.12 2.88
N GLU A 112 -14.95 8.11 2.24
CA GLU A 112 -15.64 9.29 1.71
C GLU A 112 -16.67 8.90 0.64
N ASN A 113 -16.31 8.02 -0.30
CA ASN A 113 -17.24 7.52 -1.31
C ASN A 113 -18.44 6.79 -0.71
N ILE A 114 -18.22 5.92 0.29
CA ILE A 114 -19.31 5.22 0.99
C ILE A 114 -20.17 6.22 1.79
N GLY A 115 -19.53 7.18 2.48
CA GLY A 115 -20.21 8.25 3.20
C GLY A 115 -21.10 9.09 2.29
N HIS A 116 -20.58 9.48 1.12
CA HIS A 116 -21.31 10.22 0.11
C HIS A 116 -22.52 9.43 -0.42
N GLN A 117 -22.35 8.14 -0.73
CA GLN A 117 -23.46 7.28 -1.15
C GLN A 117 -24.56 7.16 -0.09
N ARG A 118 -24.18 7.13 1.20
CA ARG A 118 -25.13 7.14 2.33
C ARG A 118 -25.86 8.47 2.45
N MET A 119 -25.15 9.60 2.33
CA MET A 119 -25.72 10.94 2.40
C MET A 119 -26.72 11.21 1.28
N ILE A 120 -26.40 10.80 0.05
CA ILE A 120 -27.31 10.92 -1.11
C ILE A 120 -28.58 10.08 -0.90
N GLY A 121 -28.50 8.99 -0.11
CA GLY A 121 -29.62 8.08 0.09
C GLY A 121 -29.83 7.11 -1.08
N SER A 122 -28.79 6.85 -1.89
CA SER A 122 -28.86 5.88 -2.98
C SER A 122 -29.15 4.47 -2.45
N TYR A 123 -29.66 3.58 -3.32
CA TYR A 123 -29.88 2.17 -2.95
C TYR A 123 -28.59 1.53 -2.39
N VAL A 124 -27.45 1.80 -3.03
CA VAL A 124 -26.13 1.35 -2.60
C VAL A 124 -25.79 1.88 -1.20
N GLY A 125 -26.02 3.17 -0.95
CA GLY A 125 -25.82 3.78 0.37
C GLY A 125 -26.66 3.14 1.47
N LYS A 126 -27.94 2.90 1.21
CA LYS A 126 -28.85 2.20 2.15
C LYS A 126 -28.35 0.79 2.47
N ARG A 127 -27.86 0.05 1.46
CA ARG A 127 -27.31 -1.30 1.64
C ARG A 127 -26.02 -1.29 2.45
N HIS A 128 -25.14 -0.32 2.23
CA HIS A 128 -23.94 -0.11 3.07
C HIS A 128 -24.31 0.21 4.52
N ALA A 129 -25.30 1.06 4.77
CA ALA A 129 -25.76 1.36 6.13
C ALA A 129 -26.30 0.12 6.86
N MET A 130 -27.00 -0.76 6.13
CA MET A 130 -27.53 -2.03 6.66
C MET A 130 -26.50 -3.17 6.67
N HIS A 131 -25.26 -2.94 6.23
CA HIS A 131 -24.20 -3.94 6.11
C HIS A 131 -24.62 -5.17 5.26
N LEU A 132 -25.43 -4.93 4.22
CA LEU A 132 -25.93 -5.94 3.29
C LEU A 132 -25.13 -5.96 2.00
N PRO A 133 -25.17 -7.06 1.22
CA PRO A 133 -24.51 -7.09 -0.08
C PRO A 133 -25.09 -6.03 -1.03
N VAL A 134 -24.22 -5.36 -1.76
CA VAL A 134 -24.57 -4.15 -2.53
C VAL A 134 -24.83 -4.46 -4.01
N ARG A 135 -24.11 -5.43 -4.58
CA ARG A 135 -24.12 -5.75 -6.02
C ARG A 135 -25.29 -6.66 -6.45
N GLY A 136 -26.42 -6.63 -5.76
CA GLY A 136 -27.58 -7.46 -6.07
C GLY A 136 -27.47 -8.94 -5.69
N GLN A 137 -26.50 -9.31 -4.84
CA GLN A 137 -26.37 -10.69 -4.36
C GLN A 137 -27.52 -11.07 -3.41
N ASN A 138 -27.88 -12.37 -3.40
CA ASN A 138 -28.96 -12.90 -2.56
C ASN A 138 -28.72 -12.67 -1.07
N THR A 139 -29.66 -11.99 -0.40
CA THR A 139 -29.59 -11.68 1.03
C THR A 139 -29.98 -12.85 1.92
N GLN A 140 -30.77 -13.80 1.43
CA GLN A 140 -31.20 -14.96 2.21
C GLN A 140 -30.00 -15.78 2.71
N SER A 141 -29.05 -16.09 1.82
CA SER A 141 -27.87 -16.89 2.14
C SER A 141 -26.68 -16.05 2.62
N ASN A 142 -26.45 -14.89 2.00
CA ASN A 142 -25.17 -14.16 2.16
C ASN A 142 -25.22 -13.01 3.18
N ALA A 143 -26.37 -12.69 3.76
CA ALA A 143 -26.49 -11.54 4.67
C ALA A 143 -25.62 -11.67 5.93
N LYS A 144 -25.49 -12.87 6.51
CA LYS A 144 -24.67 -13.07 7.72
C LYS A 144 -23.20 -12.74 7.45
N THR A 145 -22.65 -13.26 6.36
CA THR A 145 -21.27 -12.99 5.94
C THR A 145 -21.07 -11.52 5.61
N ALA A 146 -22.00 -10.91 4.87
CA ALA A 146 -21.94 -9.49 4.54
C ALA A 146 -21.93 -8.59 5.79
N LYS A 147 -22.77 -8.88 6.79
CA LYS A 147 -22.77 -8.12 8.04
C LYS A 147 -21.45 -8.20 8.79
N LYS A 148 -20.83 -9.38 8.83
CA LYS A 148 -19.50 -9.57 9.44
C LYS A 148 -18.40 -8.84 8.67
N LEU A 149 -18.48 -8.83 7.33
CA LEU A 149 -17.40 -8.42 6.44
C LEU A 149 -17.52 -6.97 5.91
N ASN A 150 -18.68 -6.35 5.93
CA ASN A 150 -18.91 -5.02 5.37
C ASN A 150 -18.88 -3.94 6.46
N GLN A 151 -17.89 -3.99 7.34
CA GLN A 151 -17.69 -2.98 8.38
C GLN A 151 -16.80 -1.85 7.82
N LEU A 152 -17.10 -0.61 8.18
CA LEU A 152 -16.29 0.55 7.76
C LEU A 152 -14.86 0.50 8.32
N ASP A 153 -14.69 -0.08 9.51
CA ASP A 153 -13.41 -0.20 10.22
C ASP A 153 -12.74 -1.56 10.03
N ARG A 154 -13.12 -2.31 8.99
CA ARG A 154 -12.56 -3.66 8.74
C ARG A 154 -11.05 -3.67 8.48
N TYR A 155 -10.45 -2.50 8.25
CA TYR A 155 -9.09 -2.38 7.76
C TYR A 155 -8.26 -1.44 8.61
#